data_AF-A0A8B6DVC2-F1
#
_entry.id   AF-A0A8B6DVC2-F1
#
_cell.length_a   1.000
_cell.length_b   1.000
_cell.length_c   1.000
_cell.angle_alpha   90.00
_cell.angle_beta   90.00
_cell.angle_gamma   90.00
#
_symmetry.space_group_name_H-M   'P 1'
#
loop_
_entity.id
_entity.type
_entity.pdbx_description
1 polymer ?
#
loop_
_entity_poly.entity_id
_entity_poly.type
_entity_poly.pdbx_seq_one_letter_code
_entity_poly.pdbx_strand_id
1 'polypeptide(L)'
;MIHCKTRKRDLVDTFFKLGLSVSYDQVLQIATFMVNDACRRYIKEGIVCPTILLQNIFTSSAVNNIDHNPTSISSKDPFNGTGISLFQHISEDYQGVVQTFVQSEPMLKCHSKRVSLLPESYSNLPLAVLRFSEPSIPLVTCKEELSIDMSSFPGA
;
A
#
# COMPACT_ATOMS: atom_id res chain seq x y z
N MET A 1 14.90 -3.76 -3.86
CA MET A 1 13.71 -2.97 -4.31
C MET A 1 12.95 -3.75 -5.38
N ILE A 2 12.18 -4.78 -4.98
CA ILE A 2 11.40 -5.62 -5.90
C ILE A 2 10.06 -4.97 -6.26
N HIS A 3 9.53 -4.12 -5.36
CA HIS A 3 8.25 -3.43 -5.52
C HIS A 3 8.23 -2.33 -6.61
N CYS A 4 9.40 -1.88 -7.10
CA CYS A 4 9.49 -0.87 -8.16
C CYS A 4 9.71 -1.45 -9.57
N LYS A 5 9.93 -2.76 -9.71
CA LYS A 5 10.05 -3.42 -11.02
C LYS A 5 8.66 -3.83 -11.51
N THR A 6 7.89 -2.86 -11.96
CA THR A 6 6.51 -3.04 -12.47
C THR A 6 6.44 -3.57 -13.90
N ARG A 7 7.59 -3.78 -14.58
CA ARG A 7 7.63 -4.33 -15.94
C ARG A 7 7.73 -5.85 -15.90
N LYS A 8 6.70 -6.51 -16.44
CA LYS A 8 6.53 -7.98 -16.46
C LYS A 8 7.72 -8.76 -17.04
N ARG A 9 8.52 -8.17 -17.93
CA ARG A 9 9.75 -8.78 -18.49
C ARG A 9 10.89 -8.84 -17.47
N ASP A 10 11.13 -7.74 -16.76
CA ASP A 10 12.20 -7.67 -15.75
C ASP A 10 11.96 -8.67 -14.60
N LEU A 11 10.69 -9.01 -14.35
CA LEU A 11 10.30 -10.00 -13.37
C LEU A 11 10.63 -11.43 -13.83
N VAL A 12 10.43 -11.76 -15.12
CA VAL A 12 10.87 -13.04 -15.70
C VAL A 12 12.38 -13.18 -15.59
N ASP A 13 13.15 -12.14 -15.93
CA ASP A 13 14.61 -12.14 -15.80
C ASP A 13 15.07 -12.30 -14.36
N THR A 14 14.30 -11.74 -13.41
CA THR A 14 14.58 -11.88 -11.98
C THR A 14 14.32 -13.32 -11.53
N PHE A 15 13.22 -13.94 -11.94
CA PHE A 15 12.96 -15.35 -11.65
C PHE A 15 14.04 -16.26 -12.24
N PHE A 16 14.46 -16.01 -13.48
CA PHE A 16 15.54 -16.76 -14.11
C PHE A 16 16.85 -16.67 -13.32
N LYS A 17 17.22 -15.47 -12.84
CA LYS A 17 18.39 -15.27 -11.97
C LYS A 17 18.29 -16.00 -10.63
N LEU A 18 17.07 -16.26 -10.15
CA LEU A 18 16.82 -17.05 -8.94
C LEU A 18 16.73 -18.56 -9.22
N GLY A 19 17.02 -19.01 -10.45
CA GLY A 19 16.96 -20.41 -10.86
C GLY A 19 15.53 -20.91 -11.18
N LEU A 20 14.56 -20.00 -11.29
CA LEU A 20 13.17 -20.33 -11.58
C LEU A 20 12.88 -20.06 -13.06
N SER A 21 12.55 -21.11 -13.81
CA SER A 21 12.08 -20.99 -15.19
C SER A 21 10.56 -20.77 -15.21
N VAL A 22 10.13 -19.52 -15.37
CA VAL A 22 8.72 -19.13 -15.43
C VAL A 22 8.46 -18.39 -16.73
N SER A 23 7.38 -18.75 -17.44
CA SER A 23 7.02 -18.04 -18.68
C SER A 23 6.42 -16.67 -18.36
N TYR A 24 6.58 -15.72 -19.28
CA TYR A 24 5.92 -14.42 -19.19
C TYR A 24 4.40 -14.54 -18.98
N ASP A 25 3.79 -15.51 -19.63
CA ASP A 25 2.36 -15.77 -19.54
C ASP A 25 1.93 -16.28 -18.16
N GLN A 26 2.77 -17.09 -17.50
CA GLN A 26 2.54 -17.51 -16.12
C GLN A 26 2.66 -16.32 -15.16
N VAL A 27 3.68 -15.47 -15.33
CA VAL A 27 3.82 -14.23 -14.54
C VAL A 27 2.58 -13.35 -14.68
N LEU A 28 2.05 -13.23 -15.91
CA LEU A 28 0.84 -12.46 -16.17
C LEU A 28 -0.40 -13.07 -15.49
N GLN A 29 -0.58 -14.38 -15.57
CA GLN A 29 -1.69 -15.07 -14.91
C GLN A 29 -1.65 -14.90 -13.38
N ILE A 30 -0.47 -15.05 -12.78
CA ILE A 30 -0.26 -14.85 -11.34
C ILE A 30 -0.60 -13.40 -10.96
N ALA A 31 -0.08 -12.41 -11.70
CA ALA A 31 -0.37 -11.00 -11.43
C ALA A 31 -1.86 -10.69 -11.54
N THR A 32 -2.54 -11.17 -12.59
CA THR A 32 -3.99 -11.00 -12.75
C THR A 32 -4.76 -11.66 -11.61
N PHE A 33 -4.36 -12.86 -11.19
CA PHE A 33 -4.99 -13.55 -10.05
C PHE A 33 -4.87 -12.73 -8.76
N MET A 34 -3.67 -12.20 -8.46
CA MET A 34 -3.45 -11.38 -7.26
C MET A 34 -4.30 -10.11 -7.27
N VAL A 35 -4.42 -9.43 -8.42
CA VAL A 35 -5.25 -8.23 -8.54
C VAL A 35 -6.73 -8.58 -8.36
N ASN A 36 -7.20 -9.67 -8.97
CA ASN A 36 -8.59 -10.10 -8.82
C ASN A 36 -8.94 -10.52 -7.39
N ASP A 37 -8.00 -11.16 -6.68
CA ASP A 37 -8.16 -11.45 -5.26
C ASP A 37 -8.29 -10.16 -4.44
N ALA A 38 -7.42 -9.17 -4.69
CA ALA A 38 -7.51 -7.86 -4.05
C ALA A 38 -8.86 -7.17 -4.31
N CYS A 39 -9.36 -7.17 -5.56
CA CYS A 39 -10.68 -6.62 -5.89
C CYS A 39 -11.81 -7.33 -5.15
N ARG A 40 -11.78 -8.66 -5.06
CA ARG A 40 -12.79 -9.44 -4.32
C ARG A 40 -12.75 -9.12 -2.82
N ARG A 41 -11.56 -8.98 -2.24
CA ARG A 41 -11.41 -8.57 -0.83
C ARG A 41 -12.01 -7.20 -0.61
N TYR A 42 -11.70 -6.25 -1.49
CA TYR A 42 -12.31 -4.92 -1.42
C TYR A 42 -13.83 -4.98 -1.46
N ILE A 43 -14.44 -5.79 -2.34
CA ILE A 43 -15.90 -5.94 -2.41
C ILE A 43 -16.46 -6.50 -1.09
N LYS A 44 -15.74 -7.41 -0.42
CA LYS A 44 -16.17 -8.04 0.84
C LYS A 44 -15.95 -7.14 2.07
N GLU A 45 -14.81 -6.46 2.14
CA GLU A 45 -14.32 -5.77 3.34
C GLU A 45 -14.44 -4.24 3.25
N GLY A 46 -14.69 -3.70 2.05
CA GLY A 46 -14.78 -2.26 1.78
C GLY A 46 -13.44 -1.53 1.76
N ILE A 47 -12.34 -2.22 2.05
CA ILE A 47 -10.98 -1.67 2.14
C ILE A 47 -9.98 -2.55 1.39
N VAL A 48 -8.92 -1.93 0.86
CA VAL A 48 -7.72 -2.65 0.39
C VAL A 48 -6.68 -2.55 1.49
N CYS A 49 -6.40 -3.66 2.17
CA CYS A 49 -5.36 -3.73 3.17
C CYS A 49 -4.26 -4.73 2.74
N PRO A 50 -2.98 -4.47 3.05
CA PRO A 50 -1.94 -5.46 2.89
C PRO A 50 -2.28 -6.74 3.66
N THR A 51 -2.08 -7.89 3.01
CA THR A 51 -2.48 -9.20 3.56
C THR A 51 -1.67 -9.63 4.79
N ILE A 52 -0.55 -8.96 5.04
CA ILE A 52 0.30 -9.18 6.21
C ILE A 52 -0.31 -8.59 7.49
N LEU A 53 -1.27 -7.67 7.36
CA LEU A 53 -1.92 -7.05 8.51
C LEU A 53 -2.94 -7.99 9.15
N LEU A 54 -2.96 -7.98 10.47
CA LEU A 54 -3.93 -8.72 11.27
C LEU A 54 -5.29 -8.02 11.25
N GLN A 55 -6.36 -8.79 11.18
CA GLN A 55 -7.73 -8.27 11.32
C GLN A 55 -8.03 -7.94 12.79
N ASN A 56 -8.97 -7.02 12.97
CA ASN A 56 -9.47 -6.55 14.27
C ASN A 56 -8.40 -5.91 15.18
N ILE A 57 -7.28 -5.46 14.62
CA ILE A 57 -6.26 -4.72 15.36
C ILE A 57 -6.37 -3.23 15.06
N PHE A 58 -6.32 -2.43 16.12
CA PHE A 58 -6.22 -0.98 15.99
C PHE A 58 -4.98 -0.61 15.18
N THR A 59 -5.19 0.05 14.05
CA THR A 59 -4.13 0.35 13.09
C THR A 59 -4.09 1.86 12.84
N SER A 60 -2.95 2.49 13.07
CA SER A 60 -2.72 3.88 12.68
C SER A 60 -1.99 3.94 11.33
N SER A 61 -2.26 4.98 10.55
CA SER A 61 -1.60 5.20 9.26
C SER A 61 -0.93 6.57 9.20
N ALA A 62 0.31 6.61 8.69
CA ALA A 62 0.94 7.84 8.27
C ALA A 62 0.88 7.92 6.73
N VAL A 63 0.25 8.98 6.23
CA VAL A 63 0.12 9.23 4.78
C VAL A 63 0.98 10.45 4.46
N ASN A 64 2.00 10.25 3.64
CA ASN A 64 2.91 11.31 3.22
C ASN A 64 2.85 11.50 1.70
N ASN A 65 2.89 12.74 1.25
CA ASN A 65 3.10 13.02 -0.16
C ASN A 65 4.57 12.77 -0.50
N ILE A 66 4.80 12.06 -1.60
CA ILE A 66 6.11 11.90 -2.21
C ILE A 66 6.06 12.73 -3.49
N ASP A 67 6.18 14.03 -3.34
CA ASP A 67 6.34 14.98 -4.43
C ASP A 67 7.82 15.15 -4.74
N HIS A 68 8.23 14.60 -5.87
CA HIS A 68 9.58 14.79 -6.36
C HIS A 68 9.67 16.07 -7.21
N ASN A 69 10.32 17.11 -6.69
CA ASN A 69 10.57 18.34 -7.42
C ASN A 69 11.78 18.21 -8.38
N PRO A 70 11.61 18.35 -9.70
CA PRO A 70 12.69 18.23 -10.69
C PRO A 70 13.78 19.30 -10.60
N THR A 71 13.67 20.33 -9.75
CA THR A 71 14.79 21.26 -9.47
C THR A 71 15.88 20.65 -8.58
N SER A 72 15.64 19.48 -7.99
CA SER A 72 16.63 18.72 -7.24
C SER A 72 17.65 18.06 -8.18
N ILE A 73 18.92 18.45 -8.04
CA ILE A 73 20.10 17.91 -8.77
C ILE A 73 20.31 16.39 -8.64
N SER A 74 19.55 15.70 -7.78
CA SER A 74 19.71 14.27 -7.50
C SER A 74 18.70 13.36 -8.21
N SER A 75 17.77 13.92 -8.98
CA SER A 75 16.69 13.12 -9.57
C SER A 75 16.48 13.37 -11.05
N LYS A 76 16.27 12.26 -11.75
CA LYS A 76 16.16 12.21 -13.20
C LYS A 76 14.73 12.34 -13.71
N ASP A 77 13.72 12.08 -12.88
CA ASP A 77 12.32 12.04 -13.30
C ASP A 77 11.36 12.57 -12.20
N PRO A 78 10.41 13.47 -12.52
CA PRO A 78 9.38 13.88 -11.58
C PRO A 78 8.43 12.70 -11.29
N PHE A 79 8.40 12.28 -10.03
CA PHE A 79 7.50 11.26 -9.51
C PHE A 79 6.57 11.88 -8.47
N ASN A 80 5.26 11.74 -8.69
CA ASN A 80 4.25 12.09 -7.70
C ASN A 80 3.66 10.79 -7.18
N GLY A 81 3.86 10.50 -5.90
CA GLY A 81 3.32 9.32 -5.25
C GLY A 81 2.80 9.64 -3.85
N THR A 82 2.04 8.72 -3.29
CA THR A 82 1.64 8.78 -1.87
C THR A 82 2.32 7.64 -1.15
N GLY A 83 3.16 7.98 -0.17
CA GLY A 83 3.70 7.01 0.78
C GLY A 83 2.67 6.73 1.86
N ILE A 84 2.35 5.46 2.09
CA ILE A 84 1.44 5.05 3.16
C ILE A 84 2.21 4.10 4.09
N SER A 85 2.35 4.46 5.36
CA SER A 85 2.90 3.61 6.42
C SER A 85 1.77 3.19 7.35
N LEU A 86 1.72 1.91 7.72
CA LEU A 86 0.67 1.34 8.57
C LEU A 86 1.31 0.74 9.81
N PHE A 87 0.76 1.03 10.99
CA PHE A 87 1.27 0.58 12.29
C PHE A 87 0.13 -0.14 13.04
N GLN A 88 0.35 -1.40 13.41
CA GLN A 88 -0.62 -2.19 14.17
C GLN A 88 -0.24 -2.18 15.65
N HIS A 89 -1.19 -1.80 16.51
CA HIS A 89 -1.00 -1.74 17.96
C HIS A 89 -1.55 -3.01 18.59
N ILE A 90 -0.71 -4.03 18.70
CA ILE A 90 -1.05 -5.32 19.31
C ILE A 90 -0.99 -5.19 20.84
N SER A 91 -1.97 -5.75 21.53
CA SER A 91 -2.01 -5.84 22.99
C SER A 91 -1.96 -7.30 23.45
N GLU A 92 -1.61 -7.55 24.70
CA GLU A 92 -1.60 -8.89 25.30
C GLU A 92 -3.00 -9.54 25.27
N ASP A 93 -4.04 -8.73 25.51
CA ASP A 93 -5.43 -9.18 25.53
C ASP A 93 -5.98 -9.51 24.14
N TYR A 94 -5.35 -8.98 23.07
CA TYR A 94 -5.86 -9.13 21.72
C TYR A 94 -4.74 -9.15 20.67
N GLN A 95 -4.44 -10.36 20.21
CA GLN A 95 -3.42 -10.62 19.20
C GLN A 95 -3.94 -10.51 17.76
N GLY A 96 -5.23 -10.22 17.57
CA GLY A 96 -5.83 -10.09 16.24
C GLY A 96 -6.05 -11.43 15.55
N VAL A 97 -6.57 -11.37 14.34
CA VAL A 97 -6.85 -12.57 13.53
C VAL A 97 -6.00 -12.54 12.28
N VAL A 98 -5.25 -13.63 12.04
CA VAL A 98 -4.49 -13.81 10.80
C VAL A 98 -5.47 -13.89 9.64
N GLN A 99 -5.22 -13.09 8.60
CA GLN A 99 -5.99 -13.17 7.36
C GLN A 99 -5.79 -14.54 6.73
N THR A 100 -6.79 -15.42 6.86
CA THR A 100 -6.74 -16.74 6.24
C THR A 100 -7.05 -16.59 4.76
N PHE A 101 -6.08 -16.89 3.91
CA PHE A 101 -6.29 -17.00 2.47
C PHE A 101 -7.25 -18.17 2.23
N VAL A 102 -8.53 -17.87 1.99
CA VAL A 102 -9.36 -18.82 1.26
C VAL A 102 -8.86 -18.75 -0.17
N GLN A 103 -7.97 -19.66 -0.54
CA GLN A 103 -7.63 -19.89 -1.95
C GLN A 103 -8.94 -20.19 -2.67
N SER A 104 -9.55 -19.17 -3.24
CA SER A 104 -10.71 -19.31 -4.09
C SER A 104 -10.25 -20.01 -5.36
N GLU A 105 -10.41 -21.33 -5.37
CA GLU A 105 -9.89 -22.26 -6.36
C GLU A 105 -8.35 -22.28 -6.51
N PRO A 106 -7.75 -23.45 -6.79
CA PRO A 106 -6.31 -23.51 -7.02
C PRO A 106 -5.94 -22.57 -8.16
N MET A 107 -4.88 -21.77 -7.96
CA MET A 107 -4.30 -20.87 -8.98
C MET A 107 -4.13 -21.52 -10.36
N LEU A 108 -4.05 -22.85 -10.39
CA LEU A 108 -3.92 -23.69 -11.57
C LEU A 108 -5.15 -23.73 -12.49
N LYS A 109 -6.35 -23.32 -12.04
CA LYS A 109 -7.58 -23.36 -12.87
C LYS A 109 -7.92 -22.03 -13.56
N CYS A 110 -7.31 -20.91 -13.14
CA CYS A 110 -7.64 -19.59 -13.67
C CYS A 110 -6.76 -19.26 -14.88
N HIS A 111 -7.22 -19.62 -16.08
CA HIS A 111 -6.56 -19.24 -17.34
C HIS A 111 -6.90 -17.81 -17.80
N SER A 112 -7.76 -17.10 -17.07
CA SER A 112 -8.20 -15.77 -17.43
C SER A 112 -7.12 -14.73 -17.14
N LYS A 113 -6.73 -13.98 -18.17
CA LYS A 113 -5.85 -12.79 -18.05
C LYS A 113 -6.65 -11.51 -17.77
N ARG A 114 -7.98 -11.62 -17.59
CA ARG A 114 -8.87 -10.46 -17.41
C ARG A 114 -8.90 -10.02 -15.95
N VAL A 115 -8.63 -8.74 -15.75
CA VAL A 115 -8.72 -8.07 -14.45
C VAL A 115 -10.17 -7.62 -14.23
N SER A 116 -10.69 -7.86 -13.03
CA SER A 116 -12.00 -7.37 -12.58
C SER A 116 -12.01 -5.84 -12.58
N LEU A 117 -13.14 -5.26 -12.94
CA LEU A 117 -13.29 -3.80 -12.90
C LEU A 117 -13.15 -3.30 -11.45
N LEU A 118 -12.38 -2.23 -11.29
CA LEU A 118 -12.33 -1.50 -10.03
C LEU A 118 -13.63 -0.70 -9.84
N PRO A 119 -14.03 -0.44 -8.59
CA PRO A 119 -15.15 0.44 -8.29
C PRO A 119 -14.94 1.83 -8.91
N GLU A 120 -16.04 2.47 -9.32
CA GLU A 120 -15.98 3.81 -9.93
C GLU A 120 -15.31 4.86 -9.03
N SER A 121 -15.38 4.70 -7.70
CA SER A 121 -14.74 5.59 -6.73
C SER A 121 -13.22 5.69 -6.86
N TYR A 122 -12.56 4.68 -7.47
CA TYR A 122 -11.12 4.70 -7.74
C TYR A 122 -10.77 5.49 -9.02
N SER A 123 -11.69 5.57 -9.98
CA SER A 123 -11.49 6.25 -11.26
C SER A 123 -12.05 7.67 -11.25
N ASN A 124 -13.13 7.89 -10.49
CA ASN A 124 -13.89 9.13 -10.44
C ASN A 124 -13.72 9.76 -9.04
N LEU A 125 -12.61 10.45 -8.85
CA LEU A 125 -12.43 11.30 -7.67
C LEU A 125 -13.22 12.60 -7.89
N PRO A 126 -14.17 12.97 -7.01
CA PRO A 126 -14.83 14.27 -7.11
C PRO A 126 -13.79 15.38 -6.97
N LEU A 127 -13.96 16.48 -7.69
CA LEU A 127 -13.06 17.61 -7.61
C LEU A 127 -13.02 18.13 -6.17
N ALA A 128 -11.87 17.99 -5.50
CA ALA A 128 -11.66 18.57 -4.18
C ALA A 128 -11.45 20.08 -4.36
N VAL A 129 -12.55 20.85 -4.32
CA VAL A 129 -12.49 22.31 -4.32
C VAL A 129 -12.21 22.78 -2.91
N LEU A 130 -11.06 23.42 -2.69
CA LEU A 130 -10.80 24.18 -1.49
C LEU A 130 -11.86 25.29 -1.40
N ARG A 131 -12.76 25.18 -0.41
CA ARG A 131 -13.84 26.16 -0.20
C ARG A 131 -13.34 27.52 0.32
N PHE A 132 -12.06 27.60 0.66
CA PHE A 132 -11.42 28.79 1.19
C PHE A 132 -10.10 29.02 0.44
N SER A 133 -9.91 30.23 -0.06
CA SER A 133 -8.67 30.66 -0.70
C SER A 133 -7.49 30.72 0.27
N GLU A 134 -7.78 30.81 1.57
CA GLU A 134 -6.79 30.82 2.65
C GLU A 134 -7.24 29.85 3.74
N PRO A 135 -6.53 28.73 3.98
CA PRO A 135 -6.81 27.90 5.13
C PRO A 135 -6.51 28.69 6.42
N SER A 136 -7.47 28.74 7.34
CA SER A 136 -7.26 29.31 8.67
C SER A 136 -6.27 28.42 9.43
N ILE A 137 -4.99 28.78 9.39
CA ILE A 137 -3.95 28.15 10.19
C ILE A 137 -4.19 28.60 11.64
N PRO A 138 -4.52 27.69 12.58
CA PRO A 138 -4.62 28.07 13.98
C PRO A 138 -3.24 28.59 14.42
N LEU A 139 -3.20 29.82 14.93
CA LEU A 139 -2.00 30.42 15.49
C LEU A 139 -1.60 29.62 16.73
N VAL A 140 -0.69 28.66 16.57
CA VAL A 140 -0.08 27.97 17.70
C VAL A 140 0.80 28.98 18.40
N THR A 141 0.27 29.60 19.46
CA THR A 141 1.10 30.33 20.40
C THR A 141 1.82 29.27 21.22
N CYS A 142 3.02 28.87 20.80
CA CYS A 142 3.90 28.04 21.62
C CYS A 142 4.26 28.83 22.89
N LYS A 143 3.45 28.68 23.94
CA LYS A 143 3.88 28.91 25.31
C LYS A 143 3.95 27.54 25.95
N GLU A 144 5.14 27.23 26.44
CA GLU A 144 5.61 25.97 27.03
C GLU A 144 6.20 24.98 26.02
N GLU A 145 7.53 25.00 25.94
CA GLU A 145 8.32 23.84 25.55
C GLU A 145 7.95 22.67 26.47
N LEU A 146 7.13 21.74 25.98
CA LEU A 146 7.08 20.41 26.56
C LEU A 146 8.37 19.71 26.15
N SER A 147 9.38 19.77 27.01
CA SER A 147 10.56 18.91 26.92
C SER A 147 10.08 17.46 27.00
N ILE A 148 10.07 16.77 25.86
CA ILE A 148 9.84 15.34 25.80
C ILE A 148 11.11 14.68 26.33
N ASP A 149 11.03 14.14 27.55
CA ASP A 149 12.12 13.37 28.14
C ASP A 149 12.25 12.01 27.45
N MET A 150 13.26 11.92 26.59
CA MET A 150 13.64 10.72 25.84
C MET A 150 14.23 9.61 26.72
N SER A 151 14.35 9.80 28.03
CA SER A 151 14.83 8.76 28.97
C SER A 151 13.81 7.65 29.25
N SER A 152 12.55 7.83 28.83
CA SER A 152 11.44 6.93 29.17
C SER A 152 11.15 5.80 28.17
N PHE A 153 11.90 5.71 27.05
CA PHE A 153 11.81 4.57 26.15
C PHE A 153 12.75 3.45 26.61
N PRO A 154 12.24 2.27 27.04
CA PRO A 154 13.09 1.12 27.34
C PRO A 154 13.75 0.67 26.03
N GLY A 155 15.09 0.71 26.03
CA GLY A 155 15.92 0.48 24.86
C GLY A 155 16.02 -0.97 24.42
N ALA A 156 16.28 -1.07 23.11
CA ALA A 156 17.21 -1.96 22.39
C ALA A 156 17.22 -3.46 22.73
#